data_AF-A0A2T4DDS0-F1
#
_entry.id   AF-A0A2T4DDS0-F1
#
_cell.length_a   1.000
_cell.length_b   1.000
_cell.length_c   1.000
_cell.angle_alpha   90.00
_cell.angle_beta   90.00
_cell.angle_gamma   90.00
#
_symmetry.space_group_name_H-M   'P 1'
#
loop_
_entity.id
_entity.type
_entity.pdbx_description
1 polymer ?
#
loop_
_entity_poly.entity_id
_entity_poly.type
_entity_poly.pdbx_seq_one_letter_code
_entity_poly.pdbx_strand_id
1 'polypeptide(L)' 'KKVTEELLQYNTIARQIALEHQVKFYDITPLSLKAVNQPKKYLAEDKLHPSATMYTEWVDYLFAGVQQQLNRQ' A
#
# COMPACT_ATOMS: atom_id res chain seq x y z
N LYS A 1 4.22 -1.49 -18.14
CA LYS A 1 5.51 -2.05 -17.67
C LYS A 1 6.33 -0.98 -16.95
N LYS A 2 6.68 0.13 -17.62
CA LYS A 2 7.45 1.26 -17.03
C LYS A 2 6.94 1.75 -15.66
N VAL A 3 5.65 2.10 -15.53
CA VAL A 3 5.07 2.59 -14.25
C VAL A 3 5.21 1.57 -13.11
N THR A 4 5.09 0.27 -13.39
CA THR A 4 5.24 -0.79 -12.37
C THR A 4 6.69 -0.90 -11.90
N GLU A 5 7.65 -0.83 -12.82
CA GLU A 5 9.08 -0.89 -12.51
C GLU A 5 9.52 0.36 -11.71
N GLU A 6 9.05 1.54 -12.10
CA GLU A 6 9.29 2.80 -11.37
C GLU A 6 8.72 2.76 -9.95
N LEU A 7 7.51 2.22 -9.78
CA LEU A 7 6.91 2.03 -8.45
C LEU A 7 7.71 1.04 -7.59
N LEU A 8 8.22 -0.05 -8.17
CA LEU A 8 9.06 -1.00 -7.44
C LEU A 8 10.38 -0.35 -6.98
N GLN A 9 11.01 0.46 -7.84
CA GLN A 9 12.21 1.20 -7.48
C GLN A 9 11.91 2.22 -6.38
N TYR A 10 10.84 3.00 -6.52
CA TYR A 10 10.41 3.98 -5.52
C TYR A 10 10.16 3.33 -4.16
N ASN A 11 9.37 2.24 -4.12
CA ASN A 11 9.07 1.53 -2.87
C ASN A 11 10.30 0.88 -2.26
N THR A 12 11.27 0.45 -3.07
CA THR A 12 12.54 -0.10 -2.57
C THR A 12 13.33 0.99 -1.83
N ILE A 13 13.44 2.18 -2.40
CA ILE A 13 14.11 3.33 -1.78
C ILE A 13 13.35 3.78 -0.52
N ALA A 14 12.01 3.91 -0.61
CA ALA A 14 11.19 4.32 0.53
C ALA A 14 11.27 3.34 1.70
N ARG A 15 11.30 2.02 1.42
CA ARG A 15 11.52 0.98 2.44
C ARG A 15 12.89 1.13 3.09
N GLN A 16 13.94 1.37 2.29
CA GLN A 16 15.30 1.54 2.80
C GLN A 16 15.39 2.74 3.76
N ILE A 17 14.85 3.90 3.36
CA ILE A 17 14.82 5.11 4.19
C ILE A 17 14.03 4.86 5.49
N ALA A 18 12.87 4.20 5.40
CA ALA A 18 12.08 3.89 6.60
C ALA A 18 12.86 3.01 7.59
N LEU A 19 13.57 1.99 7.10
CA LEU A 19 14.41 1.12 7.93
C LEU A 19 15.57 1.89 8.58
N GLU A 20 16.23 2.80 7.87
CA GLU A 20 17.30 3.66 8.40
C GLU A 20 16.81 4.51 9.58
N HIS A 21 15.57 4.98 9.52
CA HIS A 21 14.93 5.74 10.59
C HIS A 21 14.19 4.88 11.63
N GLN A 22 14.32 3.56 11.57
CA GLN A 22 13.61 2.62 12.46
C GLN A 22 12.08 2.75 12.40
N VAL A 23 11.57 3.24 11.28
CA VAL A 23 10.13 3.36 10.98
C VAL A 23 9.70 2.13 10.19
N LYS A 24 8.57 1.52 10.58
CA LYS A 24 8.02 0.38 9.86
C LYS A 24 7.46 0.81 8.51
N PHE A 25 7.93 0.16 7.44
CA PHE A 25 7.36 0.33 6.11
C PHE A 25 6.19 -0.64 5.88
N TYR A 26 5.04 -0.11 5.48
CA TYR A 26 3.84 -0.86 5.12
C TYR A 26 3.61 -0.79 3.63
N ASP A 27 3.76 -1.92 2.94
CA ASP A 27 3.70 -1.99 1.48
C ASP A 27 2.27 -2.33 1.02
N ILE A 28 1.54 -1.30 0.59
CA ILE A 28 0.17 -1.43 0.09
C ILE A 28 0.11 -1.85 -1.39
N THR A 29 1.22 -1.84 -2.13
CA THR A 29 1.23 -2.07 -3.58
C THR A 29 0.64 -3.44 -3.98
N PRO A 30 0.89 -4.55 -3.27
CA PRO A 30 0.23 -5.82 -3.56
C PRO A 30 -1.31 -5.76 -3.48
N LEU A 31 -1.87 -4.98 -2.55
CA LEU A 31 -3.31 -4.76 -2.46
C LEU A 31 -3.80 -3.91 -3.64
N SER A 32 -3.08 -2.84 -3.95
CA SER A 32 -3.41 -1.91 -5.04
C SER A 32 -3.46 -2.59 -6.42
N LEU A 33 -2.67 -3.65 -6.64
CA LEU A 33 -2.68 -4.42 -7.88
C LEU A 33 -4.01 -5.12 -8.17
N LYS A 34 -4.91 -5.29 -7.18
CA LYS A 34 -6.28 -5.79 -7.41
C LYS A 34 -7.07 -4.90 -8.37
N ALA A 35 -6.77 -3.60 -8.42
CA ALA A 35 -7.40 -2.65 -9.34
C ALA A 35 -7.11 -2.95 -10.83
N VAL A 36 -6.02 -3.67 -11.14
CA VAL A 36 -5.70 -4.09 -12.52
C VAL A 36 -6.80 -5.00 -13.08
N ASN A 37 -7.29 -5.93 -12.24
CA ASN A 37 -8.28 -6.93 -12.64
C ASN A 37 -9.71 -6.48 -12.32
N GLN A 38 -9.90 -5.59 -11.34
CA GLN A 38 -11.21 -5.18 -10.83
C GLN A 38 -11.30 -3.64 -10.68
N PRO A 39 -11.06 -2.85 -11.74
CA PRO A 39 -10.95 -1.39 -11.64
C PRO A 39 -12.24 -0.74 -11.11
N LYS A 40 -13.42 -1.24 -11.50
CA LYS A 40 -14.72 -0.71 -11.02
C LYS A 40 -14.92 -0.83 -9.50
N LYS A 41 -14.31 -1.84 -8.88
CA LYS A 41 -14.44 -2.09 -7.44
C LYS A 41 -13.44 -1.28 -6.64
N TYR A 42 -12.26 -1.05 -7.21
CA TYR A 42 -11.08 -0.59 -6.48
C TYR A 42 -10.62 0.83 -6.84
N LEU A 43 -11.07 1.40 -7.95
CA LEU A 43 -10.78 2.78 -8.36
C LEU A 43 -12.03 3.66 -8.22
N ALA A 44 -11.81 4.94 -7.95
CA ALA A 44 -12.84 5.97 -8.01
C ALA A 44 -13.20 6.31 -9.48
N GLU A 45 -14.17 7.21 -9.67
CA GLU A 45 -14.69 7.57 -11.00
C GLU A 45 -13.62 8.14 -11.94
N ASP A 46 -12.60 8.79 -11.39
CA ASP A 46 -11.46 9.33 -12.15
C ASP A 46 -10.47 8.26 -12.66
N LYS A 47 -10.70 6.98 -12.31
CA LYS A 47 -9.88 5.83 -12.72
C LYS A 47 -8.41 5.93 -12.28
N LEU A 48 -8.13 6.77 -11.29
CA LEU A 48 -6.79 6.97 -10.74
C LEU A 48 -6.78 6.77 -9.23
N HIS A 49 -7.68 7.46 -8.51
CA HIS A 49 -7.71 7.41 -7.06
C HIS A 49 -8.31 6.10 -6.56
N PRO A 50 -7.91 5.63 -5.37
CA PRO A 50 -8.52 4.47 -4.74
C PRO A 50 -9.99 4.73 -4.44
N SER A 51 -10.84 3.73 -4.69
CA SER A 51 -12.22 3.72 -4.18
C SER A 51 -12.27 3.59 -2.65
N ALA A 52 -13.44 3.81 -2.06
CA ALA A 52 -13.71 3.52 -0.65
C ALA A 52 -13.30 2.07 -0.28
N THR A 53 -13.59 1.10 -1.15
CA THR A 53 -13.21 -0.31 -0.94
C THR A 53 -11.70 -0.49 -0.79
N MET A 54 -10.91 0.15 -1.66
CA MET A 54 -9.44 0.03 -1.60
C MET A 54 -8.89 0.72 -0.34
N TYR A 55 -9.43 1.89 0.03
CA TYR A 55 -9.04 2.54 1.28
C TYR A 55 -9.35 1.70 2.51
N THR A 56 -10.51 1.03 2.58
CA THR A 56 -10.83 0.10 3.67
C THR A 56 -9.78 -1.01 3.78
N GLU A 57 -9.43 -1.66 2.66
CA GLU A 57 -8.43 -2.73 2.68
C GLU A 57 -7.03 -2.25 3.09
N TRP A 58 -6.64 -1.02 2.69
CA TRP A 58 -5.38 -0.44 3.16
C TRP A 58 -5.40 -0.20 4.67
N VAL A 59 -6.50 0.36 5.20
CA VAL A 59 -6.64 0.62 6.64
C VAL A 59 -6.64 -0.69 7.43
N ASP A 60 -7.34 -1.73 6.98
CA ASP A 60 -7.36 -3.03 7.65
C ASP A 60 -5.96 -3.65 7.72
N TYR A 61 -5.20 -3.59 6.62
CA TYR A 61 -3.82 -4.06 6.55
C TYR A 61 -2.89 -3.27 7.49
N LEU A 62 -2.98 -1.95 7.48
CA LEU A 62 -2.18 -1.07 8.35
C LEU A 62 -2.51 -1.29 9.82
N PHE A 63 -3.81 -1.31 10.15
CA PHE A 63 -4.32 -1.45 11.51
C PHE A 63 -3.84 -2.75 12.16
N ALA A 64 -3.97 -3.88 11.46
CA ALA A 64 -3.48 -5.16 11.95
C ALA A 64 -1.97 -5.12 12.22
N GLY A 65 -1.20 -4.49 11.34
CA GLY A 65 0.24 -4.30 11.51
C GLY A 65 0.60 -3.46 12.74
N VAL A 66 -0.04 -2.29 12.89
CA VAL A 66 0.17 -1.37 14.02
C VAL A 66 -0.24 -2.00 15.34
N GLN A 67 -1.40 -2.68 15.39
CA GLN A 67 -1.86 -3.38 16.60
C GLN A 67 -0.83 -4.43 17.05
N GLN A 68 -0.24 -5.20 16.13
CA GLN A 68 0.82 -6.14 16.50
C GLN A 68 2.12 -5.46 16.96
N GLN A 69 2.40 -4.23 16.53
CA GLN A 69 3.57 -3.50 17.03
C GLN A 69 3.35 -3.03 18.46
N LEU A 70 2.15 -2.52 18.77
CA LEU A 70 1.79 -2.08 20.12
C LEU A 70 1.73 -3.25 21.11
N ASN A 71 1.20 -4.40 20.70
CA ASN A 71 1.08 -5.58 21.57
C ASN A 71 2.39 -6.37 21.77
N ARG A 72 3.45 -6.02 21.04
CA ARG A 72 4.79 -6.61 21.20
C ARG A 72 5.69 -5.81 22.15
N GLN A 73 5.20 -4.68 22.66
CA GLN A 73 5.80 -3.93 23.77
C GLN A 73 5.35 -4.52 25.10
#